data_AF-D3J8A7-F1
#
_entry.id   AF-D3J8A7-F1
#
_cell.length_a   1.000
_cell.length_b   1.000
_cell.length_c   1.000
_cell.angle_alpha   90.00
_cell.angle_beta   90.00
_cell.angle_gamma   90.00
#
_symmetry.space_group_name_H-M   'P 1'
#
loop_
_entity.id
_entity.type
_entity.pdbx_description
1 polymer ?
#
loop_
_entity_poly.entity_id
_entity_poly.type
_entity_poly.pdbx_seq_one_letter_code
_entity_poly.pdbx_strand_id
1 'polypeptide(L)' 'MIFMFFGLMMLFFKWYRLIFVLISLELLMMSLFYKYVYFFVDVMFFYFMCFSVISSITGMIVMVNSIKFYGNDYCIF' A
#
# COMPACT_ATOMS: atom_id res chain seq x y z
N MET A 1 7.89 -12.18 6.61
CA MET A 1 8.60 -11.41 7.67
C MET A 1 9.43 -10.28 7.07
N ILE A 2 10.40 -10.57 6.19
CA ILE A 2 11.29 -9.55 5.58
C ILE A 2 10.51 -8.43 4.87
N PHE A 3 9.52 -8.76 4.03
CA PHE A 3 8.68 -7.74 3.37
C PHE A 3 7.91 -6.85 4.34
N MET A 4 7.44 -7.40 5.47
CA MET A 4 6.74 -6.63 6.50
C MET A 4 7.68 -5.65 7.18
N PHE A 5 8.91 -6.09 7.48
CA PHE A 5 9.93 -5.25 8.08
C PHE A 5 10.36 -4.11 7.15
N PHE A 6 10.63 -4.42 5.87
CA PHE A 6 10.95 -3.40 4.87
C PHE A 6 9.79 -2.45 4.60
N GLY A 7 8.55 -2.96 4.55
CA GLY A 7 7.34 -2.15 4.42
C GLY A 7 7.22 -1.14 5.56
N LEU A 8 7.33 -1.61 6.82
CA LEU A 8 7.28 -0.73 8.00
C LEU A 8 8.42 0.30 7.99
N MET A 9 9.65 -0.10 7.65
CA MET A 9 10.80 0.80 7.58
C MET A 9 10.61 1.90 6.52
N MET A 10 10.14 1.54 5.32
CA MET A 10 9.82 2.52 4.27
C MET A 10 8.73 3.48 4.73
N LEU A 11 7.70 2.96 5.42
CA LEU A 11 6.60 3.75 5.94
C LEU A 11 7.14 4.78 6.93
N PHE A 12 7.91 4.38 7.95
CA PHE A 12 8.39 5.29 9.01
C PHE A 12 9.51 6.26 8.62
N PHE A 13 10.45 5.86 7.74
CA PHE A 13 11.63 6.68 7.45
C PHE A 13 11.52 7.56 6.21
N LYS A 14 10.58 7.29 5.29
CA LYS A 14 10.49 8.00 4.00
C LYS A 14 9.11 8.64 3.76
N TRP A 15 8.57 9.34 4.77
CA TRP A 15 7.28 10.04 4.66
C TRP A 15 7.25 11.19 3.65
N TYR A 16 8.42 11.69 3.20
CA TYR A 16 8.51 12.89 2.38
C TYR A 16 7.67 12.87 1.09
N ARG A 17 7.53 11.72 0.42
CA ARG A 17 6.73 11.61 -0.82
C ARG A 17 5.62 10.57 -0.65
N LEU A 18 4.41 10.93 -1.06
CA LEU A 18 3.21 10.06 -1.08
C LEU A 18 3.47 8.72 -1.76
N ILE A 19 4.27 8.72 -2.83
CA ILE A 19 4.64 7.51 -3.57
C ILE A 19 5.27 6.45 -2.64
N PHE A 20 6.14 6.86 -1.71
CA PHE A 20 6.78 5.89 -0.80
C PHE A 20 5.79 5.31 0.20
N VAL A 21 4.82 6.10 0.66
CA VAL A 21 3.74 5.63 1.53
C VAL A 21 2.88 4.60 0.79
N LEU A 22 2.48 4.90 -0.44
CA LEU A 22 1.69 3.98 -1.27
C LEU A 22 2.42 2.65 -1.50
N ILE A 23 3.70 2.69 -1.87
CA ILE A 23 4.53 1.49 -2.07
C ILE A 23 4.67 0.68 -0.78
N SER A 24 4.84 1.35 0.37
CA SER A 24 4.97 0.67 1.65
C SER A 24 3.69 -0.06 2.07
N LEU A 25 2.52 0.51 1.75
CA LEU A 25 1.22 -0.12 1.97
C LEU A 25 1.03 -1.35 1.08
N GLU A 26 1.43 -1.31 -0.19
CA GLU A 26 1.38 -2.47 -1.08
C GLU A 26 2.30 -3.60 -0.59
N LEU A 27 3.52 -3.29 -0.16
CA LEU A 27 4.44 -4.27 0.42
C LEU A 27 3.89 -4.92 1.70
N LEU A 28 3.18 -4.14 2.52
CA LEU A 28 2.47 -4.66 3.69
C LEU A 28 1.35 -5.62 3.29
N MET A 29 0.53 -5.27 2.29
CA MET A 29 -0.54 -6.14 1.78
C MET A 29 0.00 -7.46 1.23
N MET A 30 1.12 -7.43 0.50
CA MET A 30 1.78 -8.65 0.01
C MET A 30 2.30 -9.53 1.15
N SER A 31 2.79 -8.92 2.24
CA SER A 31 3.24 -9.67 3.41
C SER A 31 2.10 -10.36 4.17
N LEU A 32 0.92 -9.73 4.22
CA LEU A 32 -0.30 -10.31 4.77
C LEU A 32 -0.78 -11.46 3.88
N PHE A 33 -0.74 -11.26 2.56
CA PHE A 33 -1.10 -12.29 1.59
C PHE A 33 -0.32 -13.58 1.82
N TYR A 34 1.01 -13.48 1.86
CA TYR A 34 1.89 -14.62 2.10
C TYR A 34 1.59 -15.36 3.42
N LYS A 35 1.21 -14.61 4.47
CA LYS A 35 0.89 -15.21 5.78
C LYS A 35 -0.45 -15.92 5.81
N TYR A 36 -1.44 -15.41 5.08
CA TYR A 36 -2.81 -15.93 5.14
C TYR A 36 -3.20 -16.85 3.98
N VAL A 37 -2.35 -17.06 2.98
CA VAL A 37 -2.59 -18.02 1.87
C VAL A 37 -2.98 -19.41 2.40
N TYR A 38 -2.37 -19.87 3.49
CA TYR A 38 -2.67 -21.20 4.07
C TYR A 38 -3.92 -21.23 4.97
N PHE A 39 -4.48 -20.06 5.34
CA PHE A 39 -5.59 -19.96 6.28
C PHE A 39 -6.91 -19.59 5.59
N PHE A 40 -6.87 -18.86 4.49
CA PHE A 40 -8.08 -18.46 3.78
C PHE A 40 -8.65 -19.59 2.92
N VAL A 41 -9.98 -19.75 2.99
CA VAL A 41 -10.77 -20.51 2.01
C VAL A 41 -10.78 -19.76 0.68
N ASP A 42 -10.80 -20.48 -0.44
CA ASP A 42 -10.63 -19.96 -1.81
C ASP A 42 -11.44 -18.68 -2.13
N VAL A 43 -12.68 -18.59 -1.65
CA VAL A 43 -13.55 -17.43 -1.88
C VAL A 43 -13.07 -16.17 -1.15
N MET A 44 -12.57 -16.31 0.08
CA MET A 44 -12.07 -15.19 0.87
C MET A 44 -10.75 -14.65 0.32
N PHE A 45 -9.93 -15.54 -0.26
CA PHE A 45 -8.70 -15.17 -0.96
C PHE A 45 -8.98 -14.28 -2.17
N PHE A 46 -10.00 -14.61 -2.97
CA PHE A 46 -10.41 -13.80 -4.12
C PHE A 46 -10.89 -12.40 -3.70
N TYR A 47 -11.72 -12.31 -2.67
CA TYR A 47 -12.17 -11.01 -2.13
C TYR A 47 -11.00 -10.15 -1.64
N PHE A 48 -10.03 -10.76 -0.95
CA PHE A 48 -8.86 -10.05 -0.47
C PHE A 48 -7.97 -9.53 -1.61
N MET A 49 -7.81 -10.31 -2.69
CA MET A 49 -7.13 -9.84 -3.91
C MET A 49 -7.85 -8.65 -4.54
N CYS A 50 -9.16 -8.73 -4.74
CA CYS A 50 -9.93 -7.62 -5.33
C CYS A 50 -9.83 -6.35 -4.47
N PHE A 51 -9.91 -6.49 -3.15
CA PHE A 51 -9.76 -5.36 -2.23
C PHE A 51 -8.36 -4.70 -2.36
N SER A 52 -7.31 -5.51 -2.54
CA SER A 52 -5.94 -4.99 -2.73
C SER A 52 -5.84 -4.11 -3.99
N VAL A 53 -6.46 -4.52 -5.10
CA VAL A 53 -6.48 -3.76 -6.35
C VAL A 53 -7.30 -2.47 -6.21
N ILE A 54 -8.45 -2.52 -5.54
CA ILE A 54 -9.26 -1.31 -5.29
C ILE A 54 -8.49 -0.32 -4.42
N SER A 55 -7.76 -0.81 -3.41
CA SER A 55 -6.95 0.04 -2.53
C SER A 55 -5.78 0.72 -3.26
N SER A 56 -5.14 0.06 -4.22
CA SER A 56 -4.05 0.67 -5.00
C SER A 56 -4.56 1.71 -5.99
N ILE A 57 -5.69 1.45 -6.66
CA ILE A 57 -6.31 2.41 -7.58
C ILE A 57 -6.75 3.67 -6.82
N THR A 58 -7.42 3.50 -5.67
CA THR A 58 -7.83 4.64 -4.84
C THR A 58 -6.63 5.42 -4.30
N GLY A 59 -5.55 4.74 -3.91
CA GLY A 59 -4.29 5.38 -3.53
C GLY A 59 -3.67 6.24 -4.64
N MET A 60 -3.66 5.74 -5.88
CA MET A 60 -3.19 6.52 -7.04
C MET A 60 -4.08 7.72 -7.34
N ILE A 61 -5.41 7.59 -7.22
CA ILE A 61 -6.33 8.72 -7.41
C ILE A 61 -6.05 9.83 -6.39
N VAL A 62 -5.78 9.47 -5.13
CA VAL A 62 -5.41 10.43 -4.08
C VAL A 62 -4.12 11.15 -4.46
N MET A 63 -3.09 10.43 -4.90
CA MET A 63 -1.83 11.04 -5.35
C MET A 63 -2.03 12.03 -6.50
N VAL A 64 -2.77 11.64 -7.54
CA VAL A 64 -3.04 12.52 -8.70
C VAL A 64 -3.80 13.77 -8.27
N ASN A 65 -4.77 13.64 -7.35
CA ASN A 65 -5.48 14.80 -6.80
C ASN A 65 -4.54 15.71 -6.01
N SER A 66 -3.64 15.15 -5.19
CA SER A 66 -2.63 15.94 -4.46
C SER A 66 -1.74 16.75 -5.40
N ILE A 67 -1.23 16.13 -6.47
CA ILE A 67 -0.43 16.84 -7.48
C ILE A 67 -1.25 17.93 -8.16
N LYS A 68 -2.52 17.64 -8.49
CA LYS A 68 -3.39 18.59 -9.19
C LYS A 68 -3.66 19.85 -8.37
N PHE A 69 -3.84 19.73 -7.05
CA PHE A 69 -4.16 20.86 -6.18
C PHE A 69 -2.93 21.56 -5.60
N TYR A 70 -1.88 20.81 -5.25
CA TYR A 70 -0.70 21.32 -4.54
C TYR A 70 0.57 21.38 -5.40
N GLY A 71 0.53 20.85 -6.63
CA GLY A 71 1.66 20.85 -7.57
C GLY A 71 2.78 19.87 -7.22
N ASN A 72 2.66 19.11 -6.12
CA ASN A 72 3.68 18.17 -5.67
C ASN A 72 3.10 16.98 -4.90
N ASP A 73 3.90 15.92 -4.80
CA ASP A 73 3.61 14.66 -4.11
C ASP A 73 4.08 14.64 -2.65
N TYR A 74 4.48 15.78 -2.09
CA TYR A 74 5.01 15.82 -0.74
C TYR A 74 3.90 15.55 0.29
N CYS A 75 4.22 14.69 1.26
CA CYS A 75 3.31 14.32 2.33
C CYS A 75 3.99 14.57 3.67
N ILE A 76 3.26 15.18 4.60
CA ILE A 76 3.67 15.51 5.98
C ILE A 76 5.16 15.86 6.07
N PHE A 77 5.47 17.03 5.51
CA PHE A 77 6.49 18.01 5.87
C PHE A 77 6.51 19.07 4.77
#